data_AF-A0A9D7KLF2-F1
#
_entry.id   AF-A0A9D7KLF2-F1
#
_cell.length_a   1.000
_cell.length_b   1.000
_cell.length_c   1.000
_cell.angle_alpha   90.00
_cell.angle_beta   90.00
_cell.angle_gamma   90.00
#
_symmetry.space_group_name_H-M   'P 1'
#
loop_
_entity.id
_entity.type
_entity.pdbx_description
1 polymer ?
#
loop_
_entity_poly.entity_id
_entity_poly.type
_entity_poly.pdbx_seq_one_letter_code
_entity_poly.pdbx_strand_id
1 'polypeptide(L)'
;MEEKSTTGIRSYALDALRGFAILTMILSGSISFGNLPAWMYHAQVPPPLHKFIPSIPGITWVDLVFPFFLFAMGAAFPLALSKKIKDDKVPFNLILQIFKRGLLLCFFAIVIQHIRPNVLSATPMSLPG
;
A
#
# COMPACT_ATOMS: atom_id res chain seq x y z
N MET A 1 22.09 -11.01 37.47
CA MET A 1 21.06 -11.70 36.68
C MET A 1 20.49 -10.68 35.72
N GLU A 2 20.78 -10.84 34.43
CA GLU A 2 20.43 -9.88 33.40
C GLU A 2 18.92 -9.98 33.10
N GLU A 3 18.18 -8.96 33.52
CA GLU A 3 16.75 -8.85 33.30
C GLU A 3 16.51 -8.52 31.82
N LYS A 4 16.32 -9.56 31.01
CA LYS A 4 15.91 -9.41 29.61
C LYS A 4 14.46 -8.97 29.58
N SER A 5 14.24 -7.66 29.68
CA SER A 5 12.90 -7.07 29.53
C SER A 5 12.29 -7.58 28.22
N THR A 6 11.20 -8.34 28.32
CA THR A 6 10.46 -8.80 27.16
C THR A 6 9.61 -7.66 26.62
N THR A 7 10.27 -6.62 26.11
CA THR A 7 9.61 -5.64 25.25
C THR A 7 9.07 -6.42 24.05
N GLY A 8 7.77 -6.31 23.77
CA GLY A 8 7.11 -7.13 22.75
C GLY A 8 7.89 -7.08 21.43
N ILE A 9 8.22 -8.26 20.88
CA ILE A 9 9.11 -8.40 19.72
C ILE A 9 8.43 -7.74 18.51
N ARG A 10 8.78 -6.48 18.24
CA ARG A 10 8.47 -5.81 16.98
C ARG A 10 9.32 -6.45 15.88
N SER A 11 8.68 -6.91 14.81
CA SER A 11 9.42 -7.48 13.68
C SER A 11 10.02 -6.34 12.85
N TYR A 12 11.26 -5.97 13.17
CA TYR A 12 12.03 -4.97 12.42
C TYR A 12 12.17 -5.34 10.94
N ALA A 13 12.29 -6.64 10.62
CA ALA A 13 12.35 -7.12 9.25
C ALA A 13 11.05 -6.85 8.47
N LEU A 14 9.88 -7.04 9.09
CA LEU A 14 8.60 -6.75 8.44
C LEU A 14 8.35 -5.25 8.29
N ASP A 15 8.72 -4.47 9.30
CA ASP A 15 8.65 -3.00 9.21
C ASP A 15 9.56 -2.48 8.07
N ALA A 16 10.78 -3.03 7.95
CA ALA A 16 11.71 -2.69 6.88
C ALA A 16 11.20 -3.14 5.50
N LEU A 17 10.64 -4.35 5.38
CA LEU A 17 10.05 -4.84 4.13
C LEU A 17 8.88 -3.97 3.67
N ARG A 18 7.99 -3.57 4.59
CA ARG A 18 6.90 -2.64 4.28
C ARG A 18 7.44 -1.28 3.84
N GLY A 19 8.44 -0.74 4.53
CA GLY A 19 9.10 0.51 4.16
C GLY A 19 9.73 0.45 2.77
N PHE A 20 10.46 -0.63 2.49
CA PHE A 20 11.03 -0.89 1.17
C PHE A 20 9.94 -0.94 0.08
N ALA A 21 8.86 -1.69 0.32
CA ALA A 21 7.76 -1.78 -0.64
C ALA A 21 7.12 -0.41 -0.93
N ILE A 22 6.88 0.41 0.08
CA ILE A 22 6.33 1.78 -0.10
C ILE A 22 7.32 2.66 -0.88
N LEU A 23 8.61 2.61 -0.56
CA LEU A 23 9.64 3.37 -1.28
C LEU A 23 9.69 2.98 -2.76
N THR A 24 9.69 1.68 -3.06
CA THR A 24 9.69 1.16 -4.44
C THR A 24 8.39 1.49 -5.17
N MET A 25 7.25 1.54 -4.48
CA MET A 25 5.96 1.92 -5.06
C MET A 25 5.96 3.40 -5.49
N ILE A 26 6.46 4.28 -4.61
CA ILE A 26 6.59 5.71 -4.90
C ILE A 26 7.62 5.92 -6.03
N LEU A 27 8.76 5.22 -5.97
CA LEU A 27 9.78 5.29 -7.01
C LEU A 27 9.20 4.89 -8.37
N SER A 28 8.52 3.74 -8.43
CA SER A 28 7.82 3.26 -9.63
C SER A 28 6.80 4.28 -10.17
N GLY A 29 6.00 4.90 -9.31
CA GLY A 29 5.03 5.92 -9.73
C GLY A 29 5.66 7.26 -10.13
N SER A 30 6.88 7.54 -9.67
CA SER A 30 7.62 8.79 -9.95
C SER A 30 8.48 8.70 -11.22
N ILE A 31 8.72 7.49 -11.71
CA ILE A 31 9.45 7.23 -12.95
C ILE A 31 8.65 7.77 -14.14
N SER A 32 9.22 8.72 -14.87
CA SER A 32 8.62 9.30 -16.07
C SER A 32 8.50 8.23 -17.18
N PHE A 33 7.32 8.10 -17.77
CA PHE A 33 7.05 7.23 -18.92
C PHE A 33 7.79 7.78 -20.14
N GLY A 34 8.91 7.17 -20.54
CA GLY A 34 9.63 7.65 -21.73
C GLY A 34 10.94 6.92 -22.01
N ASN A 35 12.00 7.23 -21.25
CA ASN A 35 13.38 6.93 -21.68
C ASN A 35 14.07 5.82 -20.87
N LEU A 36 13.33 5.07 -20.06
CA LEU A 36 13.92 4.07 -19.18
C LEU A 36 13.86 2.66 -19.81
N PRO A 37 14.81 1.79 -19.48
CA PRO A 37 14.84 0.42 -19.99
C PRO A 37 13.62 -0.39 -19.50
N ALA A 38 13.25 -1.42 -20.26
CA ALA A 38 12.01 -2.19 -20.04
C ALA A 38 11.87 -2.82 -18.64
N TRP A 39 12.98 -3.12 -17.96
CA TRP A 39 12.96 -3.67 -16.60
C TRP A 39 12.49 -2.68 -15.53
N MET A 40 12.37 -1.39 -15.88
CA MET A 40 11.88 -0.31 -15.00
C MET A 40 10.34 -0.18 -15.02
N TYR A 41 9.66 -0.92 -15.89
CA TYR A 41 8.21 -0.89 -16.07
C TYR A 41 7.61 -2.27 -15.83
N HIS A 42 6.28 -2.35 -15.75
CA HIS A 42 5.58 -3.63 -15.72
C HIS A 42 5.95 -4.49 -16.94
N ALA A 43 6.22 -5.78 -16.75
CA ALA A 43 6.63 -6.67 -17.84
C ALA A 43 5.62 -6.69 -18.99
N GLN A 44 4.33 -6.60 -18.64
CA GLN A 44 3.21 -6.61 -19.58
C GLN A 44 2.93 -5.24 -20.19
N VAL A 45 3.63 -4.18 -19.76
CA VAL A 45 3.46 -2.81 -20.26
C VAL A 45 4.83 -2.22 -20.63
N PRO A 46 5.57 -2.85 -21.57
CA PRO A 46 6.91 -2.41 -21.90
C PRO A 46 6.91 -1.10 -22.71
N PRO A 47 8.00 -0.31 -22.65
CA PRO A 47 8.22 0.81 -23.55
C PRO A 47 8.38 0.32 -25.01
N PRO A 48 8.16 1.18 -26.02
CA PRO A 48 7.82 2.61 -25.95
C PRO A 48 6.32 2.90 -25.86
N LEU A 49 5.47 1.98 -26.31
CA LEU A 49 4.03 2.20 -26.43
C LEU A 49 3.26 2.05 -25.12
N HIS A 50 3.87 1.42 -24.09
CA HIS A 50 3.25 1.18 -22.78
C HIS A 50 1.82 0.60 -22.91
N LYS A 51 1.63 -0.30 -23.88
CA LYS A 51 0.37 -1.01 -24.07
C LYS A 51 0.43 -2.32 -23.32
N PHE A 52 -0.69 -2.70 -22.71
CA PHE A 52 -0.81 -3.99 -22.07
C PHE A 52 -0.75 -5.12 -23.11
N ILE A 53 0.24 -5.99 -23.00
CA ILE A 53 0.46 -7.14 -23.88
C ILE A 53 0.48 -8.41 -23.00
N PRO A 54 -0.62 -9.19 -22.97
CA PRO A 54 -0.74 -10.36 -22.09
C PRO A 54 0.11 -11.55 -22.52
N SER A 55 0.61 -11.56 -23.76
CA SER A 55 1.40 -12.66 -24.32
C SER A 55 2.88 -12.63 -23.91
N ILE A 56 3.34 -11.58 -23.23
CA ILE A 56 4.73 -11.46 -22.78
C ILE A 56 4.87 -12.17 -21.42
N PRO A 57 5.60 -13.29 -21.34
CA PRO A 57 5.94 -13.88 -20.05
C PRO A 57 7.00 -13.01 -19.37
N GLY A 58 6.78 -12.64 -18.12
CA GLY A 58 7.76 -11.89 -17.34
C GLY A 58 7.18 -11.29 -16.07
N ILE A 59 8.06 -11.07 -15.10
CA ILE A 59 7.79 -10.31 -13.88
C ILE A 59 8.98 -9.37 -13.70
N THR A 60 8.71 -8.09 -13.49
CA THR A 60 9.72 -7.09 -13.13
C THR A 60 9.72 -6.82 -11.64
N TRP A 61 10.71 -6.07 -11.16
CA TRP A 61 10.74 -5.65 -9.75
C TRP A 61 9.52 -4.78 -9.39
N VAL A 62 8.98 -4.00 -10.33
CA VAL A 62 7.78 -3.17 -10.14
C VAL A 62 6.56 -4.04 -9.84
N ASP A 63 6.42 -5.16 -10.53
CA ASP A 63 5.34 -6.13 -10.34
C ASP A 63 5.38 -6.78 -8.94
N LEU A 64 6.57 -6.91 -8.35
CA LEU A 64 6.78 -7.54 -7.03
C LEU A 64 6.49 -6.60 -5.84
N VAL A 65 6.48 -5.28 -6.09
CA VAL A 65 6.23 -4.29 -5.03
C VAL A 65 4.91 -4.53 -4.32
N PHE A 66 3.85 -4.80 -5.10
CA PHE A 66 2.51 -5.01 -4.55
C PHE A 66 2.41 -6.32 -3.72
N PRO A 67 2.86 -7.49 -4.21
CA PRO A 67 2.96 -8.71 -3.42
C PRO A 67 3.75 -8.54 -2.11
N PHE A 68 4.90 -7.86 -2.14
CA PHE A 68 5.69 -7.63 -0.92
C PHE A 68 4.97 -6.75 0.09
N PHE A 69 4.28 -5.71 -0.39
CA PHE A 69 3.45 -4.87 0.46
C PHE A 69 2.32 -5.66 1.11
N LEU A 70 1.56 -6.43 0.33
CA LEU A 70 0.46 -7.26 0.86
C LEU A 70 0.96 -8.31 1.84
N PHE A 71 2.10 -8.96 1.56
CA PHE A 71 2.70 -9.91 2.47
C PHE A 71 3.10 -9.24 3.80
N ALA A 72 3.79 -8.10 3.75
CA ALA A 72 4.22 -7.39 4.96
C ALA A 72 3.02 -6.92 5.81
N MET A 73 1.99 -6.39 5.16
CA MET A 73 0.73 -6.00 5.81
C MET A 73 0.01 -7.21 6.41
N GLY A 74 -0.12 -8.29 5.64
CA GLY A 74 -0.78 -9.53 6.05
C GLY A 74 -0.08 -10.20 7.24
N ALA A 75 1.26 -10.27 7.23
CA ALA A 75 2.06 -10.86 8.31
C ALA A 75 2.10 -9.98 9.58
N ALA A 76 1.90 -8.67 9.46
CA ALA A 76 1.88 -7.76 10.60
C ALA A 76 0.66 -7.98 11.51
N PHE A 77 -0.50 -8.36 10.96
CA PHE A 77 -1.73 -8.61 11.73
C PHE A 77 -1.61 -9.76 12.75
N PRO A 78 -1.26 -11.01 12.36
CA PRO A 78 -1.12 -12.10 13.30
C PRO A 78 -0.03 -11.80 14.32
N LEU A 79 1.12 -11.24 13.93
CA LEU A 79 2.18 -10.89 14.88
C LEU A 79 1.77 -9.84 15.92
N ALA A 80 1.00 -8.82 15.50
CA ALA A 80 0.45 -7.83 16.43
C ALA A 80 -0.60 -8.43 17.38
N LEU A 81 -1.30 -9.49 16.94
CA LEU A 81 -2.35 -10.15 17.70
C LEU A 81 -1.85 -11.33 18.56
N SER A 82 -0.78 -12.02 18.16
CA SER A 82 -0.19 -13.16 18.87
C SER A 82 0.17 -12.83 20.32
N LYS A 83 0.57 -11.58 20.60
CA LYS A 83 0.85 -11.12 21.96
C LYS A 83 -0.43 -11.03 22.82
N LYS A 84 -1.55 -10.63 22.22
CA LYS A 84 -2.83 -10.38 22.91
C LYS A 84 -3.65 -11.64 23.12
N ILE A 85 -3.49 -12.61 22.22
CA ILE A 85 -4.06 -13.95 22.38
C ILE A 85 -3.38 -14.69 23.54
N LYS A 86 -2.08 -14.47 23.78
CA LYS A 86 -1.38 -15.04 24.95
C LYS A 86 -1.87 -14.51 26.31
N ASP A 87 -2.53 -13.36 26.35
CA ASP A 87 -3.04 -12.75 27.58
C ASP A 87 -4.51 -13.14 27.89
N ASP A 88 -5.12 -14.08 27.16
CA ASP A 88 -6.49 -14.63 27.30
C ASP A 88 -7.66 -13.61 27.35
N LYS A 89 -7.38 -12.31 27.33
CA LYS A 89 -8.38 -11.24 27.35
C LYS A 89 -8.05 -10.23 26.28
N VAL A 90 -8.80 -10.26 25.18
CA VAL A 90 -8.81 -9.17 24.20
C VAL A 90 -9.57 -8.00 24.85
N PRO A 91 -8.92 -6.88 25.22
CA PRO A 91 -9.62 -5.82 25.91
C PRO A 91 -10.53 -5.09 24.92
N PHE A 92 -11.77 -4.79 25.32
CA PHE A 92 -12.73 -4.03 24.51
C PHE A 92 -12.16 -2.71 23.97
N ASN A 93 -11.31 -2.06 24.78
CA ASN A 93 -10.58 -0.85 24.40
C ASN A 93 -9.69 -1.02 23.15
N LEU A 94 -9.22 -2.23 22.86
CA LEU A 94 -8.43 -2.52 21.66
C LEU A 94 -9.31 -2.54 20.40
N ILE A 95 -10.46 -3.19 20.49
CA ILE A 95 -11.42 -3.28 19.38
C ILE A 95 -11.90 -1.87 19.04
N LEU A 96 -12.23 -1.07 20.06
CA LEU A 96 -12.63 0.32 19.89
C LEU A 96 -11.50 1.18 19.27
N GLN A 97 -10.24 0.96 19.65
CA GLN A 97 -9.09 1.63 19.01
C GLN A 97 -8.92 1.26 17.54
N ILE A 98 -9.06 -0.03 17.19
CA ILE A 98 -8.97 -0.49 15.80
C ILE A 98 -10.11 0.13 14.97
N PHE A 99 -11.34 0.09 15.49
CA PHE A 99 -12.50 0.69 14.84
C PHE A 99 -12.34 2.20 14.66
N LYS A 100 -11.90 2.92 15.71
CA LYS A 100 -11.65 4.36 15.63
C LYS A 100 -10.61 4.71 14.56
N ARG A 101 -9.53 3.93 14.44
CA ARG A 101 -8.52 4.11 13.39
C ARG A 101 -9.08 3.86 11.99
N GLY A 102 -9.87 2.80 11.83
CA GLY A 102 -10.55 2.50 10.56
C GLY A 102 -11.52 3.61 10.16
N LEU A 103 -12.33 4.08 11.11
CA LEU A 103 -13.28 5.18 10.90
C LEU A 103 -12.55 6.48 10.53
N LEU A 104 -11.46 6.81 11.23
CA LEU A 104 -10.67 8.02 10.93
C LEU A 104 -10.05 7.97 9.53
N LEU A 105 -9.54 6.81 9.09
CA LEU A 105 -9.03 6.62 7.73
C LEU A 105 -10.14 6.73 6.69
N CYS A 106 -11.32 6.15 6.96
CA CYS A 106 -12.48 6.26 6.08
C CYS A 106 -12.96 7.71 5.96
N PHE A 107 -13.11 8.40 7.08
CA PHE A 107 -13.45 9.82 7.13
C PHE A 107 -12.44 10.66 6.34
N PHE A 108 -11.14 10.44 6.56
CA PHE A 108 -10.08 11.13 5.85
C PHE A 108 -10.15 10.90 4.33
N ALA A 109 -10.39 9.66 3.90
CA ALA A 109 -10.56 9.33 2.49
C ALA A 109 -11.77 10.05 1.87
N ILE A 110 -12.91 10.11 2.58
CA ILE A 110 -14.11 10.83 2.14
C ILE A 110 -13.81 12.33 2.00
N VAL A 111 -13.17 12.94 2.99
CA VAL A 111 -12.80 14.37 2.97
C VAL A 111 -11.89 14.67 1.80
N ILE A 112 -10.82 13.88 1.59
CA ILE A 112 -9.93 14.04 0.42
C ILE A 112 -10.73 13.96 -0.87
N GLN A 113 -11.59 12.95 -1.03
CA GLN A 113 -12.37 12.76 -2.24
C GLN A 113 -13.30 13.96 -2.52
N HIS A 114 -13.91 14.56 -1.50
CA HIS A 114 -14.77 15.73 -1.64
C HIS A 114 -13.99 17.02 -1.95
N ILE A 115 -12.72 17.12 -1.54
CA ILE A 115 -11.86 18.27 -1.84
C ILE A 115 -11.29 18.19 -3.27
N ARG A 116 -11.38 17.05 -3.97
CA ARG A 116 -10.87 16.93 -5.36
C ARG A 116 -11.69 17.83 -6.30
N PRO A 117 -11.07 18.80 -7.01
CA PRO A 117 -11.79 19.80 -7.81
C PRO A 117 -12.54 19.26 -9.05
N ASN A 118 -12.31 18.00 -9.46
CA ASN A 118 -12.91 17.41 -10.66
C ASN A 118 -14.40 17.07 -10.56
N VAL A 119 -15.05 17.19 -9.39
CA VAL A 119 -16.52 17.04 -9.26
C VAL A 119 -17.29 18.35 -9.46
N LEU A 120 -16.60 19.49 -9.60
CA LEU A 120 -17.23 20.80 -9.80
C LEU A 120 -17.22 21.28 -11.26
N SER A 121 -16.45 20.64 -12.15
CA SER A 121 -16.35 21.00 -13.57
C SER A 121 -17.13 20.03 -14.47
N ALA A 122 -18.39 19.76 -14.14
CA ALA A 122 -19.34 19.27 -15.13
C ALA A 122 -19.92 20.47 -15.89
N THR A 123 -19.11 21.10 -16.74
CA THR A 123 -19.64 21.99 -17.77
C THR A 123 -19.97 21.11 -18.97
N PRO A 124 -21.25 20.79 -19.25
CA PRO A 124 -21.59 20.23 -20.54
C PRO A 124 -21.27 21.29 -21.58
N MET A 125 -20.24 21.05 -22.39
CA MET A 125 -19.96 21.83 -23.59
C MET A 125 -21.11 21.56 -24.56
N SER A 126 -22.14 22.40 -24.55
CA SER A 126 -23.08 22.51 -25.66
C SER A 126 -22.33 23.14 -26.84
N LEU A 127 -22.21 22.41 -27.95
CA LEU A 127 -21.82 23.00 -29.23
C LEU A 127 -23.08 23.35 -30.03
N PRO A 128 -23.19 24.57 -30.58
CA PRO A 128 -24.15 24.90 -31.62
C PRO A 128 -23.57 24.48 -32.99
N GLY A 129 -24.42 23.93 -33.85
CA GLY A 129 -24.09 23.55 -35.22
C GLY A 129 -25.03 22.48 -35.75
#